data_AF-A0A6P1CWG4-F1
#
_entry.id   AF-A0A6P1CWG4-F1
#
_cell.length_a   1.000
_cell.length_b   1.000
_cell.length_c   1.000
_cell.angle_alpha   90.00
_cell.angle_beta   90.00
_cell.angle_gamma   90.00
#
_symmetry.space_group_name_H-M   'P 1'
#
loop_
_entity.id
_entity.type
_entity.pdbx_description
1 polymer ?
#
loop_
_entity_poly.entity_id
_entity_poly.type
_entity_poly.pdbx_seq_one_letter_code
_entity_poly.pdbx_strand_id
1 'polypeptide(L)' 'MSEPVMEAAPTGVGTIVVGKFPLPAGQWIRSHYHPQHQLAWTRSGVLGVAVDDAYWVLPPTRALWLPAGVVHRT' A
#
# COMPACT_ATOMS: atom_id res chain seq x y z
N MET A 1 -18.31 -6.75 -5.02
CA MET A 1 -16.95 -6.28 -4.66
C MET A 1 -16.89 -4.82 -5.06
N SER A 2 -16.47 -3.91 -4.19
CA SER A 2 -16.40 -2.47 -4.55
C SER A 2 -15.34 -2.28 -5.64
N GLU A 3 -15.66 -1.49 -6.66
CA GLU A 3 -14.71 -1.12 -7.72
C GLU A 3 -13.45 -0.49 -7.13
N PRO A 4 -12.25 -0.82 -7.65
CA PRO A 4 -11.01 -0.22 -7.19
C PRO A 4 -11.00 1.27 -7.53
N VAL A 5 -10.54 2.08 -6.58
CA VAL A 5 -10.50 3.54 -6.76
C VAL A 5 -9.08 3.97 -7.10
N MET A 6 -8.95 4.94 -8.02
CA MET A 6 -7.69 5.65 -8.24
C MET A 6 -7.37 6.48 -7.01
N GLU A 7 -6.33 6.12 -6.26
CA GLU A 7 -5.87 6.96 -5.17
C GLU A 7 -4.90 8.01 -5.69
N ALA A 8 -5.08 9.25 -5.24
CA ALA A 8 -4.19 10.34 -5.58
C ALA A 8 -2.81 10.08 -4.99
N ALA A 9 -1.79 10.29 -5.80
CA ALA A 9 -0.41 10.19 -5.36
C ALA A 9 -0.14 11.12 -4.18
N PRO A 10 0.67 10.70 -3.19
CA PRO A 10 1.17 11.63 -2.19
C PRO A 10 1.93 12.77 -2.89
N THR A 11 1.55 14.01 -2.57
CA THR A 11 2.18 15.20 -3.12
C THR A 11 3.57 15.38 -2.52
N GLY A 12 4.59 15.58 -3.36
CA GLY A 12 5.96 15.84 -2.93
C GLY A 12 6.88 16.16 -4.12
N VAL A 13 7.98 16.86 -3.86
CA VAL A 13 9.00 17.18 -4.88
C VAL A 13 10.15 16.18 -4.72
N GLY A 14 10.38 15.33 -5.73
CA GLY A 14 11.52 14.40 -5.78
C GLY A 14 11.22 13.03 -6.37
N THR A 15 12.27 12.22 -6.58
CA THR A 15 12.18 10.86 -7.14
C THR A 15 11.51 9.86 -6.19
N ILE A 16 11.61 10.09 -4.88
CA ILE A 16 11.00 9.26 -3.83
C ILE A 16 10.29 10.18 -2.84
N VAL A 17 9.03 9.86 -2.52
CA VAL A 17 8.25 10.50 -1.46
C VAL A 17 8.00 9.48 -0.36
N VAL A 18 8.28 9.86 0.89
CA VAL A 18 8.02 9.00 2.07
C VAL A 18 6.81 9.56 2.81
N GLY A 19 5.70 8.82 2.77
CA GLY A 19 4.48 9.14 3.50
C GLY A 19 4.33 8.29 4.76
N LYS A 20 3.63 8.83 5.77
CA LYS A 20 3.16 8.07 6.94
C LYS A 20 1.66 8.26 7.06
N PHE A 21 0.93 7.16 7.13
CA PHE A 21 -0.52 7.15 7.25
C PHE A 21 -0.92 6.28 8.46
N PRO A 22 -1.87 6.72 9.31
CA PRO A 22 -2.39 5.87 10.38
C PRO A 22 -3.20 4.71 9.80
N LEU A 23 -2.84 3.48 10.16
CA LEU A 23 -3.62 2.28 9.87
C LEU A 23 -3.83 1.49 11.18
N PRO A 24 -4.98 1.64 11.86
CA PRO A 24 -5.27 0.92 13.08
C PRO A 24 -5.33 -0.59 12.87
N ALA A 25 -5.07 -1.37 13.93
CA ALA A 25 -5.16 -2.82 13.87
C ALA A 25 -6.54 -3.29 13.37
N GLY A 26 -6.55 -4.21 12.41
CA GLY A 26 -7.77 -4.75 11.79
C GLY A 26 -8.42 -3.87 10.73
N GLN A 27 -7.90 -2.65 10.50
CA GLN A 27 -8.36 -1.77 9.41
C GLN A 27 -7.59 -2.04 8.13
N TRP A 28 -8.22 -1.65 7.02
CA TRP A 28 -7.64 -1.73 5.68
C TRP A 28 -8.03 -0.48 4.88
N ILE A 29 -7.09 0.03 4.11
CA ILE A 29 -7.35 0.88 2.96
C ILE A 29 -8.02 0.01 1.89
N ARG A 30 -9.15 0.46 1.35
CA ARG A 30 -9.93 -0.29 0.34
C ARG A 30 -9.11 -0.52 -0.92
N SER A 31 -9.54 -1.44 -1.79
CA SER A 31 -8.85 -1.70 -3.06
C SER A 31 -8.65 -0.42 -3.87
N HIS A 32 -7.40 -0.14 -4.25
CA HIS A 32 -7.01 1.05 -4.99
C HIS A 32 -5.78 0.80 -5.86
N TYR A 33 -5.46 1.77 -6.71
CA TYR A 33 -4.22 1.81 -7.47
C TYR A 33 -3.81 3.26 -7.71
N HIS A 34 -2.55 3.47 -8.09
CA HIS A 34 -1.99 4.79 -8.36
C HIS A 34 -0.91 4.70 -9.46
N PRO A 35 -0.55 5.82 -10.11
CA PRO A 35 0.43 5.83 -11.20
C PRO A 35 1.89 5.74 -10.73
N GLN A 36 2.16 5.71 -9.42
CA GLN A 36 3.50 5.60 -8.87
C GLN A 36 3.84 4.14 -8.53
N HIS A 37 5.13 3.81 -8.52
CA HIS A 37 5.56 2.60 -7.82
C HIS A 37 5.55 2.86 -6.32
N GLN A 38 5.14 1.88 -5.52
CA GLN A 38 5.09 2.00 -4.06
C GLN A 38 5.95 0.92 -3.40
N LEU A 39 6.62 1.30 -2.31
CA LEU A 39 7.21 0.36 -1.37
C LEU A 39 6.35 0.34 -0.10
N ALA A 40 5.59 -0.75 0.10
CA ALA A 40 4.74 -0.92 1.27
C ALA A 40 5.54 -1.51 2.44
N TRP A 41 5.49 -0.86 3.59
CA TRP A 41 6.23 -1.23 4.79
C TRP A 41 5.56 -0.66 6.04
N THR A 42 5.74 -1.33 7.18
CA THR A 42 5.37 -0.76 8.49
C THR A 42 6.56 -0.79 9.45
N ARG A 43 6.72 0.28 10.22
CA ARG A 43 7.74 0.36 11.27
C ARG A 43 7.43 -0.53 12.47
N SER A 44 6.16 -0.85 12.69
CA SER A 44 5.67 -1.55 13.89
C SER A 44 4.41 -2.34 13.59
N GLY A 45 4.20 -3.44 14.30
CA GLY A 45 3.09 -4.35 14.03
C GLY A 45 3.32 -5.15 12.75
N VAL A 46 2.24 -5.47 12.05
CA VAL A 46 2.26 -6.27 10.81
C VAL A 46 1.34 -5.60 9.80
N LEU A 47 1.82 -5.43 8.57
CA LEU A 47 1.02 -4.92 7.46
C LEU A 47 0.55 -6.10 6.59
N GLY A 48 -0.76 -6.16 6.34
CA GLY A 48 -1.32 -7.07 5.34
C GLY A 48 -1.37 -6.37 3.99
N VAL A 49 -1.06 -7.07 2.91
CA VAL A 49 -1.27 -6.57 1.54
C VAL A 49 -1.95 -7.64 0.72
N ALA A 50 -3.05 -7.30 0.06
CA ALA A 50 -3.75 -8.20 -0.86
C ALA A 50 -3.66 -7.67 -2.29
N VAL A 51 -3.30 -8.55 -3.23
CA VAL A 51 -3.28 -8.28 -4.67
C VAL A 51 -3.88 -9.50 -5.36
N ASP A 52 -4.96 -9.31 -6.11
CA ASP A 52 -5.76 -10.39 -6.67
C ASP A 52 -6.08 -11.47 -5.61
N ASP A 53 -5.73 -12.73 -5.87
CA ASP A 53 -5.91 -13.86 -4.95
C ASP A 53 -4.72 -14.08 -3.99
N ALA A 54 -3.70 -13.23 -4.05
CA ALA A 54 -2.51 -13.32 -3.20
C ALA A 54 -2.60 -12.42 -1.98
N TYR A 55 -2.14 -12.95 -0.84
CA TYR A 55 -2.04 -12.22 0.42
C TYR A 55 -0.62 -12.29 0.97
N TRP A 56 -0.06 -11.12 1.29
CA TRP A 56 1.24 -10.97 1.92
C TRP A 56 1.10 -10.45 3.34
N VAL A 57 1.96 -10.97 4.21
CA VAL A 57 2.08 -10.56 5.62
C VAL A 57 3.47 -9.98 5.81
N LEU A 58 3.54 -8.68 6.11
CA LEU A 58 4.78 -7.91 6.16
C LEU A 58 5.10 -7.52 7.62
N PRO A 59 5.95 -8.28 8.33
CA PRO A 59 6.55 -7.80 9.57
C PRO A 59 7.53 -6.64 9.30
N PRO A 60 8.00 -5.90 10.32
CA PRO A 60 8.83 -4.70 10.12
C PRO A 60 10.17 -4.91 9.41
N THR A 61 10.60 -6.17 9.27
CA THR A 61 11.82 -6.57 8.56
C THR A 61 11.60 -6.84 7.06
N ARG A 62 10.37 -6.67 6.56
CA ARG A 62 10.02 -6.90 5.15
C ARG A 62 9.25 -5.70 4.59
N ALA A 63 9.57 -5.36 3.35
CA ALA A 63 8.80 -4.45 2.54
C ALA A 63 8.38 -5.15 1.25
N LEU A 64 7.31 -4.65 0.63
CA LEU A 64 6.81 -5.16 -0.64
C LEU A 64 6.86 -4.06 -1.69
N TRP A 65 7.43 -4.37 -2.85
CA TRP A 65 7.38 -3.51 -4.02
C TRP A 65 6.08 -3.74 -4.78
N LEU A 66 5.30 -2.68 -4.94
CA LEU A 66 4.05 -2.64 -5.70
C LEU A 66 4.29 -1.80 -6.96
N PRO A 67 4.28 -2.41 -8.15
CA PRO A 67 4.36 -1.67 -9.39
C PRO A 67 3.18 -0.70 -9.58
N ALA A 68 3.40 0.39 -10.33
CA ALA A 68 2.37 1.33 -10.71
C ALA A 68 1.20 0.63 -11.42
N GLY A 69 -0.03 1.05 -11.13
CA GLY A 69 -1.24 0.49 -11.72
C GLY A 69 -1.70 -0.85 -11.15
N VAL A 70 -0.94 -1.48 -10.24
CA VAL A 70 -1.37 -2.72 -9.58
C VAL A 70 -2.49 -2.39 -8.58
N VAL A 71 -3.65 -3.01 -8.77
CA VAL A 71 -4.75 -2.93 -7.82
C VAL A 71 -4.36 -3.70 -6.55
N HIS A 72 -4.40 -3.02 -5.42
CA HIS A 72 -4.03 -3.61 -4.13
C HIS A 72 -4.91 -3.09 -3.00
N ARG A 73 -4.92 -3.85 -1.90
CA ARG A 73 -5.56 -3.49 -0.62
C ARG A 73 -4.49 -3.58 0.47
N THR A 74 -4.38 -2.56 1.31
CA THR A 74 -3.34 -2.41 2.35
C THR A 74 -3.93 -2.13 3.72
#